data_AF-A0A8J7ZYS5-F1
#
_entry.id   AF-A0A8J7ZYS5-F1
#
_cell.length_a   1.000
_cell.length_b   1.000
_cell.length_c   1.000
_cell.angle_alpha   90.00
_cell.angle_beta   90.00
_cell.angle_gamma   90.00
#
_symmetry.space_group_name_H-M   'P 1'
#
loop_
_entity.id
_entity.type
_entity.pdbx_description
1 polymer ?
#
loop_
_entity_poly.entity_id
_entity_poly.type
_entity_poly.pdbx_seq_one_letter_code
_entity_poly.pdbx_strand_id
1 'polypeptide(L)'
;MSHSHEDVSPVTTEVHDTSWSANLETPAHAKDPDVVVEQAIDAVEMTTAGNHVNLVSHADHGHPETYLFDALDEAFDETITTEYVQQCGCGGHVTRVYREA
;
A
#
# COMPACT_ATOMS: atom_id res chain seq x y z
N MET A 1 -14.78 12.69 -11.70
CA MET A 1 -13.87 12.56 -12.86
C MET A 1 -13.02 11.36 -12.53
N SER A 2 -13.28 10.20 -13.13
CA SER A 2 -12.38 9.05 -12.96
C SER A 2 -11.14 9.34 -13.79
N HIS A 3 -10.05 9.72 -13.13
CA HIS A 3 -8.74 9.61 -13.74
C HIS A 3 -8.44 8.12 -13.77
N SER A 4 -8.57 7.49 -14.93
CA SER A 4 -8.09 6.13 -15.07
C SER A 4 -6.57 6.18 -14.95
N HIS A 5 -5.99 5.70 -13.86
CA HIS A 5 -4.54 5.63 -13.66
C HIS A 5 -3.89 4.49 -14.49
N GLU A 6 -4.45 4.21 -15.67
CA GLU A 6 -4.15 3.10 -16.58
C GLU A 6 -2.69 3.08 -17.09
N ASP A 7 -1.92 4.16 -16.88
CA ASP A 7 -0.53 4.27 -17.29
C ASP A 7 0.49 3.87 -16.19
N VAL A 8 0.04 3.54 -14.98
CA VAL A 8 0.95 3.10 -13.90
C VAL A 8 1.02 1.57 -13.86
N SER A 9 2.21 1.03 -14.12
CA SER A 9 2.44 -0.41 -13.99
C SER A 9 2.11 -0.88 -12.57
N PRO A 10 1.50 -2.07 -12.41
CA PRO A 10 1.22 -2.63 -11.09
C PRO A 10 2.52 -2.91 -10.33
N VAL A 11 2.47 -2.80 -9.00
CA VAL A 11 3.64 -3.10 -8.13
C VAL A 11 4.08 -4.55 -8.27
N THR A 12 3.12 -5.45 -8.45
CA THR A 12 3.36 -6.87 -8.63
C THR A 12 2.30 -7.49 -9.53
N THR A 13 2.66 -8.59 -10.19
CA THR A 13 1.73 -9.43 -10.97
C THR A 13 1.67 -10.85 -10.42
N GLU A 14 2.31 -11.11 -9.28
CA GLU A 14 2.45 -12.44 -8.68
C GLU A 14 1.78 -12.44 -7.30
N VAL A 15 1.14 -13.55 -6.95
CA VAL A 15 0.61 -13.76 -5.60
C VAL A 15 1.77 -14.16 -4.70
N HIS A 16 1.90 -13.48 -3.55
CA HIS A 16 2.94 -13.71 -2.57
C HIS A 16 2.42 -14.62 -1.46
N ASP A 17 3.07 -15.76 -1.28
CA ASP A 17 2.85 -16.73 -0.19
C ASP A 17 3.84 -16.54 0.98
N THR A 18 4.66 -15.51 0.91
CA THR A 18 5.58 -15.06 1.96
C THR A 18 5.45 -13.55 2.18
N SER A 19 5.90 -13.06 3.34
CA SER A 19 5.84 -11.62 3.63
C SER A 19 6.83 -10.83 2.78
N TRP A 20 6.39 -9.67 2.26
CA TRP A 20 7.12 -8.91 1.25
C TRP A 20 6.94 -7.39 1.43
N SER A 21 7.52 -6.59 0.52
CA SER A 21 7.39 -5.13 0.55
C SER A 21 7.00 -4.58 -0.82
N ALA A 22 5.95 -3.79 -0.86
CA ALA A 22 5.44 -3.10 -2.03
C ALA A 22 6.08 -1.71 -2.14
N ASN A 23 6.70 -1.42 -3.28
CA ASN A 23 7.31 -0.13 -3.54
C ASN A 23 6.28 0.85 -4.14
N LEU A 24 5.77 1.74 -3.30
CA LEU A 24 4.86 2.83 -3.66
C LEU A 24 5.57 4.19 -3.61
N GLU A 25 6.88 4.22 -3.92
CA GLU A 25 7.72 5.43 -3.90
C GLU A 25 8.10 5.93 -5.30
N THR A 26 7.53 5.35 -6.35
CA THR A 26 7.83 5.81 -7.72
C THR A 26 7.36 7.26 -7.98
N PRO A 27 7.88 7.94 -9.02
CA PRO A 27 7.41 9.27 -9.39
C PRO A 27 5.93 9.35 -9.79
N ALA A 28 5.28 8.22 -10.12
CA ALA A 28 3.83 8.19 -10.35
C ALA A 28 3.08 8.28 -9.01
N HIS A 29 3.51 7.48 -8.02
CA HIS A 29 2.98 7.51 -6.66
C HIS A 29 3.13 8.88 -6.02
N ALA A 30 4.27 9.56 -6.20
CA ALA A 30 4.49 10.90 -5.64
C ALA A 30 3.49 11.96 -6.15
N LYS A 31 2.91 11.77 -7.33
CA LYS A 31 2.03 12.77 -7.96
C LYS A 31 0.58 12.67 -7.52
N ASP A 32 0.17 11.49 -7.08
CA ASP A 32 -1.24 11.20 -6.86
C ASP A 32 -1.42 10.17 -5.72
N PRO A 33 -2.03 10.56 -4.59
CA PRO A 33 -2.28 9.63 -3.50
C PRO A 33 -3.30 8.55 -3.85
N ASP A 34 -4.19 8.77 -4.82
CA ASP A 34 -5.19 7.78 -5.21
C ASP A 34 -4.51 6.56 -5.86
N VAL A 35 -3.45 6.76 -6.65
CA VAL A 35 -2.61 5.66 -7.19
C VAL A 35 -1.97 4.85 -6.06
N VAL A 36 -1.54 5.52 -4.99
CA VAL A 36 -0.93 4.85 -3.83
C VAL A 36 -1.96 3.97 -3.14
N VAL A 37 -3.20 4.46 -2.96
CA VAL A 37 -4.30 3.70 -2.37
C VAL A 37 -4.67 2.50 -3.23
N GLU A 38 -4.91 2.70 -4.53
CA GLU A 38 -5.26 1.62 -5.46
C GLU A 38 -4.21 0.51 -5.47
N GLN A 39 -2.93 0.86 -5.66
CA GLN A 39 -1.87 -0.14 -5.72
C GLN A 39 -1.51 -0.74 -4.36
N ALA A 40 -1.81 -0.05 -3.25
CA ALA A 40 -1.72 -0.64 -1.92
C ALA A 40 -2.78 -1.73 -1.72
N ILE A 41 -4.02 -1.47 -2.13
CA ILE A 41 -5.10 -2.46 -2.09
C ILE A 41 -4.70 -3.67 -2.93
N ASP A 42 -4.27 -3.48 -4.18
CA ASP A 42 -3.78 -4.56 -5.04
C ASP A 42 -2.65 -5.37 -4.37
N ALA A 43 -1.69 -4.71 -3.71
CA ALA A 43 -0.60 -5.39 -3.00
C ALA A 43 -1.12 -6.24 -1.82
N VAL A 44 -2.12 -5.77 -1.09
CA VAL A 44 -2.76 -6.52 0.01
C VAL A 44 -3.54 -7.72 -0.55
N GLU A 45 -4.27 -7.56 -1.66
CA GLU A 45 -4.97 -8.66 -2.35
C GLU A 45 -3.99 -9.74 -2.84
N MET A 46 -2.85 -9.33 -3.36
CA MET A 46 -1.78 -10.22 -3.83
C MET A 46 -0.97 -10.84 -2.68
N THR A 47 -1.35 -10.61 -1.42
CA THR A 47 -0.73 -11.22 -0.24
C THR A 47 -1.61 -12.33 0.32
N THR A 48 -1.05 -13.53 0.41
CA THR A 48 -1.73 -14.69 0.99
C THR A 48 -1.96 -14.50 2.48
N ALA A 49 -3.12 -14.92 2.97
CA ALA A 49 -3.48 -14.99 4.38
C ALA A 49 -2.36 -15.60 5.26
N GLY A 50 -2.14 -15.04 6.45
CA GLY A 50 -1.05 -15.42 7.35
C GLY A 50 0.31 -14.74 7.06
N ASN A 51 0.38 -13.88 6.03
CA ASN A 51 1.56 -13.06 5.73
C ASN A 51 1.26 -11.57 5.90
N HIS A 52 2.30 -10.73 5.77
CA HIS A 52 2.15 -9.29 5.70
C HIS A 52 2.83 -8.68 4.48
N VAL A 53 2.35 -7.51 4.08
CA VAL A 53 3.02 -6.65 3.11
C VAL A 53 3.41 -5.34 3.79
N ASN A 54 4.65 -4.89 3.59
CA ASN A 54 5.05 -3.53 3.93
C ASN A 54 4.79 -2.63 2.71
N LEU A 55 3.84 -1.72 2.84
CA LEU A 55 3.55 -0.67 1.88
C LEU A 55 4.51 0.49 2.15
N VAL A 56 5.42 0.75 1.21
CA VAL A 56 6.41 1.83 1.32
C VAL A 56 5.93 3.01 0.48
N SER A 57 5.30 3.99 1.10
CA SER A 57 4.67 5.13 0.42
C SER A 57 5.57 6.36 0.35
N HIS A 58 5.46 7.12 -0.73
CA HIS A 58 6.23 8.35 -0.94
C HIS A 58 5.98 9.42 0.15
N ALA A 59 7.01 10.21 0.47
CA ALA A 59 6.96 11.26 1.50
C ALA A 59 6.03 12.43 1.16
N ASP A 60 5.81 12.69 -0.13
CA ASP A 60 5.12 13.89 -0.63
C ASP A 60 3.65 13.99 -0.18
N HIS A 61 3.03 12.85 0.16
CA HIS A 61 1.65 12.79 0.67
C HIS A 61 1.57 12.89 2.19
N GLY A 62 2.70 13.00 2.87
CA GLY A 62 2.76 13.04 4.33
C GLY A 62 2.46 11.67 4.96
N HIS A 63 1.90 11.70 6.18
CA HIS A 63 1.70 10.48 6.97
C HIS A 63 0.57 9.60 6.39
N PRO A 64 0.80 8.29 6.16
CA PRO A 64 -0.15 7.41 5.49
C PRO A 64 -1.49 7.27 6.21
N GLU A 65 -1.54 7.42 7.53
CA GLU A 65 -2.81 7.45 8.29
C GLU A 65 -3.82 8.47 7.75
N THR A 66 -3.36 9.54 7.09
CA THR A 66 -4.23 10.61 6.62
C THR A 66 -4.97 10.30 5.31
N TYR A 67 -4.56 9.27 4.58
CA TYR A 67 -5.13 8.94 3.27
C TYR A 67 -5.25 7.44 2.96
N LEU A 68 -4.44 6.59 3.61
CA LEU A 68 -4.33 5.17 3.28
C LEU A 68 -5.08 4.25 4.25
N PHE A 69 -5.09 4.58 5.55
CA PHE A 69 -5.58 3.64 6.58
C PHE A 69 -7.08 3.42 6.46
N ASP A 70 -7.87 4.50 6.40
CA ASP A 70 -9.32 4.42 6.22
C ASP A 70 -9.69 3.68 4.93
N ALA A 71 -8.92 3.86 3.84
CA ALA A 71 -9.16 3.19 2.57
C ALA A 71 -8.86 1.68 2.63
N LEU A 72 -7.83 1.27 3.35
CA LEU A 72 -7.53 -0.14 3.58
C LEU A 72 -8.60 -0.80 4.47
N ASP A 73 -9.02 -0.11 5.53
CA ASP A 73 -10.07 -0.60 6.42
C ASP A 73 -11.42 -0.72 5.66
N GLU A 74 -11.76 0.22 4.78
CA GLU A 74 -12.96 0.13 3.93
C GLU A 74 -12.88 -1.03 2.92
N ALA A 75 -11.69 -1.31 2.37
CA ALA A 75 -11.51 -2.35 1.36
C ALA A 75 -11.51 -3.78 1.94
N PHE A 76 -11.04 -3.95 3.19
CA PHE A 76 -10.76 -5.28 3.75
C PHE A 76 -11.43 -5.55 5.10
N ASP A 77 -12.03 -4.55 5.76
CA ASP A 77 -12.63 -4.66 7.08
C ASP A 77 -11.71 -5.41 8.07
N GLU A 78 -12.27 -6.35 8.84
CA GLU A 78 -11.57 -7.15 9.85
C GLU A 78 -10.67 -8.25 9.25
N THR A 79 -10.48 -8.31 7.92
CA THR A 79 -9.61 -9.32 7.28
C THR A 79 -8.13 -8.93 7.27
N ILE A 80 -7.82 -7.71 7.70
CA ILE A 80 -6.47 -7.20 7.85
C ILE A 80 -6.26 -6.53 9.19
N THR A 81 -4.99 -6.43 9.58
CA THR A 81 -4.54 -5.52 10.65
C THR A 81 -3.48 -4.58 10.07
N THR A 82 -3.68 -3.27 10.24
CA THR A 82 -2.77 -2.23 9.73
C THR A 82 -1.95 -1.61 10.87
N GLU A 83 -0.64 -1.48 10.69
CA GLU A 83 0.25 -0.76 11.63
C GLU A 83 1.19 0.21 10.90
N TYR A 84 1.39 1.40 11.46
CA TYR A 84 2.49 2.26 11.04
C TYR A 84 3.80 1.79 11.67
N VAL A 85 4.82 1.54 10.86
CA VAL A 85 6.10 1.02 11.33
C VAL A 85 7.09 2.15 11.59
N GLN A 86 7.43 2.93 10.56
CA GLN A 86 8.44 3.98 10.63
C GLN A 86 8.44 4.89 9.39
N GLN A 87 9.18 5.99 9.48
CA GLN A 87 9.63 6.77 8.32
C GLN A 87 11.05 6.33 7.94
N CYS A 88 11.30 6.05 6.66
CA CYS A 88 12.64 5.74 6.15
C CYS A 88 13.52 6.99 6.11
N GLY A 89 14.85 6.82 6.02
CA GLY A 89 15.78 7.93 5.84
C GLY A 89 15.60 8.70 4.52
N CYS A 90 14.89 8.12 3.56
CA CYS A 90 14.42 8.76 2.33
C CYS A 90 13.24 9.72 2.53
N GLY A 91 12.57 9.69 3.70
CA GLY A 91 11.35 10.42 3.99
C GLY A 91 10.07 9.64 3.69
N GLY A 92 10.13 8.56 2.91
CA GLY A 92 9.01 7.64 2.70
C GLY A 92 8.54 6.95 3.99
N HIS A 93 7.31 6.47 3.97
CA HIS A 93 6.63 5.92 5.15
C HIS A 93 6.36 4.43 4.96
N VAL A 94 6.55 3.65 6.01
CA VAL A 94 6.29 2.21 6.00
C VAL A 94 5.04 1.92 6.81
N THR A 95 4.02 1.42 6.11
CA THR A 95 2.80 0.85 6.70
C THR A 95 2.83 -0.66 6.50
N ARG A 96 2.64 -1.44 7.56
CA ARG A 96 2.54 -2.89 7.45
C ARG A 96 1.08 -3.31 7.54
N VAL A 97 0.68 -4.17 6.62
CA VAL A 97 -0.65 -4.77 6.59
C VAL A 97 -0.51 -6.28 6.74
N TYR A 98 -1.05 -6.83 7.82
CA TYR A 98 -1.14 -8.27 8.03
C TYR A 98 -2.45 -8.77 7.42
N ARG A 99 -2.39 -9.90 6.72
CA ARG A 99 -3.56 -10.63 6.24
C ARG A 99 -3.92 -11.69 7.28
N GLU A 100 -5.11 -11.59 7.87
CA GLU A 100 -5.59 -12.56 8.85
C GLU A 100 -5.76 -13.95 8.20
N ALA A 101 -5.52 -15.02 8.98
CA ALA A 101 -5.48 -16.41 8.52
C ALA A 101 -6.83 -17.12 8.48
#